data_AF-A0A1Q9ED42-F1
#
_entry.id   AF-A0A1Q9ED42-F1
#
_cell.length_a   1.000
_cell.length_b   1.000
_cell.length_c   1.000
_cell.angle_alpha   90.00
_cell.angle_beta   90.00
_cell.angle_gamma   90.00
#
_symmetry.space_group_name_H-M   'P 1'
#
loop_
_entity.id
_entity.type
_entity.pdbx_description
1 polymer ?
#
loop_
_entity_poly.entity_id
_entity_poly.type
_entity_poly.pdbx_seq_one_letter_code
_entity_poly.pdbx_strand_id
1 'polypeptide(L)'
;MRASRQCFERGGDIEVEELRRLGSAKALHRFACSGDVTLMFHGCRSAANEAKILQEGFKVRCCSSGGANYGTWFAYNARYSNSGFTFMDADGFTHMFICVVSYHYTVMDNSEMRVVGQDCAYPQWLIKYKVPQNRFAANVRRKVYAGSNRVWHVVRDGKWVRETVGT
;
A
#
# COMPACT_ATOMS: atom_id res chain seq x y z
N MET A 1 25.01 -22.85 -28.85
CA MET A 1 24.39 -21.63 -28.27
C MET A 1 24.17 -21.86 -26.79
N ARG A 2 24.76 -21.04 -25.91
CA ARG A 2 24.57 -21.12 -24.45
C ARG A 2 23.39 -20.22 -24.07
N ALA A 3 22.32 -20.79 -23.53
CA ALA A 3 21.25 -20.02 -22.91
C ALA A 3 21.80 -19.32 -21.67
N SER A 4 21.73 -17.99 -21.64
CA SER A 4 22.06 -17.20 -20.47
C SER A 4 21.04 -17.51 -19.36
N ARG A 5 21.53 -18.02 -18.23
CA ARG A 5 20.75 -18.07 -17.00
C ARG A 5 20.51 -16.63 -16.57
N GLN A 6 19.30 -16.13 -16.79
CA GLN A 6 18.87 -14.87 -16.22
C GLN A 6 18.81 -15.08 -14.71
N CYS A 7 19.83 -14.59 -14.01
CA CYS A 7 19.88 -14.59 -12.56
C CYS A 7 18.71 -13.75 -12.04
N PHE A 8 17.63 -14.42 -11.60
CA PHE A 8 16.71 -13.82 -10.67
C PHE A 8 17.48 -13.59 -9.37
N GLU A 9 17.85 -12.35 -9.10
CA GLU A 9 18.24 -11.95 -7.75
C GLU A 9 17.08 -12.35 -6.84
N ARG A 10 17.30 -13.38 -6.01
CA ARG A 10 16.36 -13.78 -4.95
C ARG A 10 16.23 -12.59 -4.04
N GLY A 11 15.19 -11.81 -4.31
CA GLY A 11 14.88 -10.69 -3.48
C GLY A 11 14.50 -11.23 -2.11
N GLY A 12 15.33 -10.97 -1.09
CA GLY A 12 15.09 -11.45 0.27
C GLY A 12 13.61 -11.37 0.62
N ASP A 13 13.07 -12.51 1.04
CA ASP A 13 11.63 -12.72 1.19
C ASP A 13 11.07 -11.79 2.26
N ILE A 14 9.97 -11.11 1.94
CA ILE A 14 9.20 -10.37 2.95
C ILE A 14 8.50 -11.42 3.81
N GLU A 15 8.74 -11.38 5.11
CA GLU A 15 8.08 -12.27 6.06
C GLU A 15 6.84 -11.57 6.61
N VAL A 16 5.66 -12.08 6.27
CA VAL A 16 4.39 -11.57 6.79
C VAL A 16 4.08 -12.29 8.10
N GLU A 17 3.99 -11.54 9.17
CA GLU A 17 3.64 -12.03 10.50
C GLU A 17 2.12 -12.13 10.67
N GLU A 18 1.43 -11.07 10.29
CA GLU A 18 0.00 -10.93 10.55
C GLU A 18 -0.69 -10.23 9.39
N LEU A 19 -1.87 -10.73 9.04
CA LEU A 19 -2.84 -10.02 8.21
C LEU A 19 -4.17 -9.96 8.96
N ARG A 20 -4.50 -8.78 9.48
CA ARG A 20 -5.70 -8.58 10.29
C ARG A 20 -6.77 -7.87 9.49
N ARG A 21 -7.94 -8.49 9.35
CA ARG A 21 -9.13 -7.83 8.79
C ARG A 21 -9.69 -6.83 9.78
N LEU A 22 -9.94 -5.61 9.29
CA LEU A 22 -10.52 -4.53 10.07
C LEU A 22 -12.05 -4.50 9.87
N GLY A 23 -12.78 -4.37 10.98
CA GLY A 23 -14.24 -4.48 11.03
C GLY A 23 -14.93 -3.22 11.55
N SER A 24 -14.42 -2.03 11.24
CA SER A 24 -15.00 -0.78 11.74
C SER A 24 -16.27 -0.42 10.97
N ALA A 25 -17.43 -0.84 11.49
CA ALA A 25 -18.75 -0.50 10.94
C ALA A 25 -18.94 1.02 10.79
N LYS A 26 -18.39 1.80 11.74
CA LYS A 26 -18.43 3.26 11.71
C LYS A 26 -17.62 3.84 10.54
N ALA A 27 -16.46 3.27 10.21
CA ALA A 27 -15.68 3.69 9.05
C ALA A 27 -16.36 3.26 7.75
N LEU A 28 -16.93 2.04 7.71
CA LEU A 28 -17.66 1.52 6.56
C LEU A 28 -18.90 2.37 6.24
N HIS A 29 -19.70 2.74 7.25
CA HIS A 29 -20.89 3.56 7.04
C HIS A 29 -20.57 4.95 6.46
N ARG A 30 -19.40 5.51 6.77
CA ARG A 30 -19.00 6.80 6.20
C ARG A 30 -18.37 6.67 4.83
N PHE A 31 -17.90 5.48 4.45
CA PHE A 31 -17.15 5.26 3.22
C PHE A 31 -17.98 5.69 2.00
N ALA A 32 -17.56 6.79 1.37
CA ALA A 32 -18.23 7.37 0.23
C ALA A 32 -17.81 6.62 -1.04
N CYS A 33 -18.72 5.80 -1.56
CA CYS A 33 -18.51 4.99 -2.75
C CYS A 33 -19.57 5.33 -3.79
N SER A 34 -19.15 5.95 -4.89
CA SER A 34 -19.96 6.07 -6.11
C SER A 34 -19.10 5.60 -7.28
N GLY A 35 -19.43 4.44 -7.85
CA GLY A 35 -18.66 3.83 -8.93
C GLY A 35 -17.59 2.87 -8.44
N ASP A 36 -16.47 2.85 -9.16
CA ASP A 36 -15.42 1.85 -8.96
C ASP A 36 -14.60 2.08 -7.68
N VAL A 37 -14.04 0.99 -7.19
CA VAL A 37 -13.10 0.98 -6.07
C VAL A 37 -11.83 0.22 -6.46
N THR A 38 -10.71 0.59 -5.83
CA THR A 38 -9.42 -0.07 -6.03
C THR A 38 -8.81 -0.47 -4.69
N LEU A 39 -8.18 -1.63 -4.64
CA LEU A 39 -7.32 -1.98 -3.51
C LEU A 39 -5.98 -1.26 -3.63
N MET A 40 -5.62 -0.49 -2.62
CA MET A 40 -4.39 0.30 -2.59
C MET A 40 -3.70 0.21 -1.23
N PHE A 41 -2.45 0.64 -1.17
CA PHE A 41 -1.62 0.54 0.03
C PHE A 41 -1.43 1.90 0.68
N HIS A 42 -1.50 1.96 2.00
CA HIS A 42 -1.19 3.16 2.78
C HIS A 42 -0.13 2.86 3.83
N GLY A 43 1.01 3.56 3.74
CA GLY A 43 2.04 3.49 4.76
C GLY A 43 1.60 4.25 6.02
N CYS A 44 1.77 3.65 7.19
CA CYS A 44 1.51 4.32 8.46
C CYS A 44 2.80 4.93 8.99
N ARG A 45 2.82 6.21 9.38
CA ARG A 45 4.09 6.87 9.80
C ARG A 45 4.42 6.75 11.28
N SER A 46 3.50 6.28 12.11
CA SER A 46 3.73 6.08 13.55
C SER A 46 2.64 5.22 14.18
N ALA A 47 2.94 4.58 15.31
CA ALA A 47 1.96 3.84 16.10
C ALA A 47 0.75 4.73 16.51
N ALA A 48 0.99 6.01 16.80
CA ALA A 48 -0.08 6.96 17.11
C ALA A 48 -0.99 7.24 15.89
N ASN A 49 -0.42 7.30 14.68
CA ASN A 49 -1.21 7.44 13.47
C ASN A 49 -2.02 6.16 13.18
N GLU A 50 -1.42 4.99 13.40
CA GLU A 50 -2.07 3.69 13.23
C GLU A 50 -3.30 3.58 14.13
N ALA A 51 -3.11 3.83 15.43
CA ALA A 51 -4.18 3.76 16.43
C ALA A 51 -5.37 4.67 16.05
N LYS A 52 -5.08 5.89 15.57
CA LYS A 52 -6.11 6.82 15.09
C LYS A 52 -6.86 6.28 13.87
N ILE A 53 -6.16 5.71 12.88
CA ILE A 53 -6.80 5.12 11.70
C ILE A 53 -7.66 3.90 12.09
N LEU A 54 -7.18 3.06 13.01
CA LEU A 54 -7.94 1.91 13.51
C LEU A 54 -9.23 2.34 14.23
N GLN A 55 -9.15 3.38 15.07
CA GLN A 55 -10.27 3.87 15.86
C GLN A 55 -11.28 4.65 15.00
N GLU A 56 -10.79 5.54 14.14
CA GLU A 56 -11.61 6.56 13.50
C GLU A 56 -11.68 6.43 11.98
N GLY A 57 -10.86 5.60 11.34
CA GLY A 57 -10.63 5.62 9.90
C GLY A 57 -9.73 6.78 9.46
N PHE A 58 -9.60 6.99 8.16
CA PHE A 58 -8.81 8.10 7.62
C PHE A 58 -9.48 9.45 7.88
N LYS A 59 -8.70 10.39 8.43
CA LYS A 59 -9.11 11.78 8.64
C LYS A 59 -8.18 12.69 7.86
N VAL A 60 -8.69 13.29 6.78
CA VAL A 60 -7.91 14.14 5.89
C VAL A 60 -7.31 15.33 6.66
N ARG A 61 -8.05 15.92 7.60
CA ARG A 61 -7.54 16.99 8.51
C ARG A 61 -6.32 16.59 9.34
N CYS A 62 -6.09 15.29 9.53
CA CYS A 62 -4.94 14.75 10.27
C CYS A 62 -3.79 14.34 9.33
N CYS A 63 -3.98 14.44 8.01
CA CYS A 63 -2.91 14.22 7.04
C CYS A 63 -2.04 15.49 6.95
N SER A 64 -0.74 15.34 7.16
CA SER A 64 0.21 16.46 7.27
C SER A 64 0.53 17.16 5.94
N SER A 65 -0.04 16.75 4.82
CA SER A 65 0.29 17.26 3.48
C SER A 65 -0.45 18.56 3.16
N GLY A 66 -0.24 19.64 3.92
CA GLY A 66 -0.94 20.94 3.82
C GLY A 66 -0.77 21.76 2.52
N GLY A 67 -0.61 21.12 1.36
CA GLY A 67 -0.44 21.76 0.05
C GLY A 67 -1.64 21.59 -0.90
N ALA A 68 -1.46 21.99 -2.16
CA ALA A 68 -2.53 22.02 -3.19
C ALA A 68 -3.23 20.67 -3.46
N ASN A 69 -2.61 19.55 -3.10
CA ASN A 69 -3.19 18.20 -3.21
C ASN A 69 -3.49 17.62 -1.82
N TYR A 70 -4.30 18.35 -1.04
CA TYR A 70 -4.65 17.96 0.33
C TYR A 70 -5.58 16.75 0.32
N GLY A 71 -5.18 15.65 0.95
CA GLY A 71 -5.99 14.44 1.04
C GLY A 71 -5.24 13.30 1.69
N THR A 72 -5.82 12.11 1.63
CA THR A 72 -5.15 10.87 2.06
C THR A 72 -4.53 10.17 0.87
N TRP A 73 -3.25 9.80 1.00
CA TRP A 73 -2.41 9.29 -0.07
C TRP A 73 -2.38 7.76 -0.06
N PHE A 74 -2.58 7.15 -1.21
CA PHE A 74 -2.59 5.69 -1.39
C PHE A 74 -1.75 5.33 -2.60
N ALA A 75 -0.93 4.28 -2.49
CA ALA A 75 -0.13 3.80 -3.60
C ALA A 75 -0.74 2.57 -4.25
N TYR A 76 -0.61 2.44 -5.58
CA TYR A 76 -0.98 1.22 -6.30
C TYR A 76 -0.04 0.05 -5.98
N ASN A 77 1.18 0.34 -5.49
CA ASN A 77 2.19 -0.66 -5.17
C ASN A 77 2.68 -0.53 -3.73
N ALA A 78 2.69 -1.64 -2.99
CA ALA A 78 3.17 -1.71 -1.61
C ALA A 78 4.60 -1.19 -1.46
N ARG A 79 5.48 -1.39 -2.46
CA ARG A 79 6.86 -0.90 -2.44
C ARG A 79 6.93 0.62 -2.27
N TYR A 80 6.02 1.37 -2.89
CA TYR A 80 5.97 2.82 -2.77
C TYR A 80 5.55 3.22 -1.35
N SER A 81 4.49 2.61 -0.82
CA SER A 81 4.07 2.84 0.56
C SER A 81 5.17 2.48 1.57
N ASN A 82 5.98 1.46 1.29
CA ASN A 82 7.13 1.06 2.11
C ASN A 82 8.37 1.95 1.94
N SER A 83 8.44 2.85 0.95
CA SER A 83 9.68 3.61 0.64
C SER A 83 9.85 4.88 1.50
N GLY A 84 9.56 4.78 2.80
CA GLY A 84 9.67 5.89 3.76
C GLY A 84 8.34 6.44 4.28
N PHE A 85 7.22 5.75 4.03
CA PHE A 85 5.92 6.12 4.58
C PHE A 85 5.40 5.15 5.64
N THR A 86 6.14 4.09 5.93
CA THR A 86 5.85 3.13 6.99
C THR A 86 6.78 3.33 8.19
N PHE A 87 6.26 3.11 9.40
CA PHE A 87 7.05 3.00 10.62
C PHE A 87 7.40 1.54 10.88
N MET A 88 8.44 1.35 11.70
CA MET A 88 8.83 0.06 12.25
C MET A 88 8.57 0.08 13.76
N ASP A 89 7.91 -0.95 14.28
CA ASP A 89 7.67 -1.09 15.71
C ASP A 89 8.93 -1.52 16.47
N ALA A 90 8.82 -1.63 17.80
CA ALA A 90 9.95 -2.00 18.67
C ALA A 90 10.48 -3.42 18.39
N ASP A 91 9.66 -4.29 17.80
CA ASP A 91 9.99 -5.67 17.47
C ASP A 91 10.56 -5.81 16.04
N GLY A 92 10.75 -4.69 15.34
CA GLY A 92 11.30 -4.63 13.99
C GLY A 92 10.29 -4.94 12.89
N PHE A 93 8.98 -4.95 13.18
CA PHE A 93 7.96 -5.15 12.16
C PHE A 93 7.48 -3.83 11.58
N THR A 94 7.26 -3.85 10.28
CA THR A 94 6.66 -2.77 9.51
C THR A 94 5.16 -2.99 9.40
N HIS A 95 4.40 -1.91 9.52
CA HIS A 95 2.93 -1.93 9.47
C HIS A 95 2.42 -1.15 8.25
N MET A 96 1.48 -1.73 7.52
CA MET A 96 0.87 -1.10 6.35
C MET A 96 -0.62 -1.42 6.27
N PHE A 97 -1.41 -0.46 5.81
CA PHE A 97 -2.82 -0.70 5.54
C PHE A 97 -3.05 -1.11 4.09
N ILE A 98 -3.94 -2.06 3.89
CA ILE A 98 -4.55 -2.36 2.59
C ILE A 98 -5.97 -1.80 2.63
N CYS A 99 -6.25 -0.89 1.70
CA CYS A 99 -7.43 -0.03 1.74
C CYS A 99 -8.28 -0.22 0.49
N VAL A 100 -9.60 -0.19 0.67
CA VAL A 100 -10.53 0.01 -0.44
C VAL A 100 -10.62 1.52 -0.66
N VAL A 101 -10.23 1.97 -1.86
CA VAL A 101 -10.16 3.40 -2.21
C VAL A 101 -11.14 3.68 -3.33
N SER A 102 -12.07 4.60 -3.07
CA SER A 102 -13.14 5.02 -3.98
C SER A 102 -12.65 6.14 -4.90
N TYR A 103 -13.23 6.22 -6.10
CA TYR A 103 -13.04 7.36 -7.01
C TYR A 103 -13.91 8.57 -6.69
N HIS A 104 -14.84 8.46 -5.73
CA HIS A 104 -15.89 9.46 -5.43
C HIS A 104 -15.37 10.90 -5.33
N TYR A 105 -14.29 11.13 -4.56
CA TYR A 105 -13.61 12.43 -4.55
C TYR A 105 -12.09 12.25 -4.63
N THR A 106 -11.60 12.32 -5.86
CA THR A 106 -10.19 12.16 -6.20
C THR A 106 -9.53 13.53 -6.41
N VAL A 107 -8.50 13.81 -5.63
CA VAL A 107 -7.71 15.06 -5.69
C VAL A 107 -6.57 14.93 -6.71
N MET A 108 -5.95 13.75 -6.76
CA MET A 108 -4.88 13.43 -7.70
C MET A 108 -4.91 11.93 -8.00
N ASP A 109 -4.68 11.53 -9.25
CA ASP A 109 -4.47 10.13 -9.64
C ASP A 109 -3.39 10.06 -10.73
N ASN A 110 -2.37 9.25 -10.52
CA ASN A 110 -1.27 9.04 -11.47
C ASN A 110 -0.81 7.58 -11.44
N SER A 111 0.23 7.24 -12.20
CA SER A 111 0.69 5.85 -12.33
C SER A 111 1.27 5.22 -11.05
N GLU A 112 1.55 6.01 -10.00
CA GLU A 112 2.13 5.53 -8.75
C GLU A 112 1.12 5.53 -7.60
N MET A 113 0.24 6.54 -7.54
CA MET A 113 -0.59 6.82 -6.38
C MET A 113 -1.87 7.59 -6.70
N ARG A 114 -2.81 7.54 -5.75
CA ARG A 114 -4.03 8.33 -5.69
C ARG A 114 -4.11 9.10 -4.38
N VAL A 115 -4.58 10.34 -4.45
CA VAL A 115 -4.95 11.16 -3.30
C VAL A 115 -6.44 11.38 -3.33
N VAL A 116 -7.13 11.02 -2.25
CA VAL A 116 -8.58 11.14 -2.14
C VAL A 116 -8.98 12.01 -0.96
N GLY A 117 -10.18 12.58 -1.05
CA GLY A 117 -10.76 13.38 0.01
C GLY A 117 -11.28 12.56 1.19
N GLN A 118 -11.97 13.25 2.10
CA GLN A 118 -12.47 12.67 3.33
C GLN A 118 -13.45 11.52 3.03
N ASP A 119 -13.36 10.47 3.84
CA ASP A 119 -14.22 9.29 3.77
C ASP A 119 -14.22 8.54 2.41
N CYS A 120 -13.30 8.83 1.50
CA CYS A 120 -13.15 8.12 0.21
C CYS A 120 -12.20 6.90 0.29
N ALA A 121 -11.83 6.49 1.49
CA ALA A 121 -11.01 5.30 1.72
C ALA A 121 -11.43 4.56 2.98
N TYR A 122 -11.46 3.24 2.89
CA TYR A 122 -11.80 2.33 3.97
C TYR A 122 -10.61 1.40 4.26
N PRO A 123 -9.98 1.46 5.46
CA PRO A 123 -8.91 0.54 5.83
C PRO A 123 -9.52 -0.84 6.07
N GLN A 124 -9.28 -1.78 5.17
CA GLN A 124 -9.89 -3.11 5.20
C GLN A 124 -8.98 -4.15 5.86
N TRP A 125 -7.66 -4.00 5.71
CA TRP A 125 -6.68 -4.84 6.41
C TRP A 125 -5.50 -4.04 6.95
N LEU A 126 -4.91 -4.54 8.03
CA LEU A 126 -3.58 -4.17 8.51
C LEU A 126 -2.65 -5.36 8.30
N ILE A 127 -1.50 -5.14 7.66
CA ILE A 127 -0.44 -6.14 7.49
C ILE A 127 0.75 -5.76 8.37
N LYS A 128 1.27 -6.74 9.11
CA LYS A 128 2.50 -6.66 9.90
C LYS A 128 3.54 -7.59 9.27
N TYR A 129 4.71 -7.07 8.93
CA TYR A 129 5.73 -7.82 8.18
C TYR A 129 7.16 -7.36 8.49
N LYS A 130 8.15 -8.22 8.23
CA LYS A 130 9.58 -7.87 8.29
C LYS A 130 10.14 -7.70 6.88
N VAL A 131 10.94 -6.64 6.72
CA VAL A 131 11.79 -6.47 5.55
C VAL A 131 13.19 -6.98 5.91
N PRO A 132 13.80 -7.88 5.12
CA PRO A 132 15.14 -8.37 5.41
C PRO A 132 16.15 -7.22 5.55
N GLN A 133 16.90 -7.23 6.66
CA GLN A 133 17.81 -6.14 7.06
C GLN A 133 18.86 -5.81 5.98
N ASN A 134 19.24 -6.78 5.14
CA ASN A 134 20.22 -6.60 4.05
C ASN A 134 19.79 -5.64 2.93
N ARG A 135 18.59 -5.05 2.99
CA ARG A 135 18.09 -4.12 1.96
C ARG A 135 18.15 -2.64 2.34
N PHE A 136 18.32 -2.30 3.61
CA PHE A 136 18.35 -0.90 4.05
C PHE A 136 19.75 -0.27 3.94
N ALA A 137 20.81 -1.07 3.86
CA ALA A 137 22.19 -0.59 3.67
C ALA A 137 22.52 -0.22 2.21
N ALA A 138 21.72 -0.66 1.24
CA ALA A 138 21.89 -0.24 -0.14
C ALA A 138 21.13 1.07 -0.34
N ASN A 139 21.86 2.18 -0.53
CA ASN A 139 21.35 3.34 -1.24
C ASN A 139 20.79 2.86 -2.60
N VAL A 140 19.51 2.51 -2.65
CA VAL A 140 18.87 2.01 -3.86
C VAL A 140 18.74 3.19 -4.80
N ARG A 141 19.79 3.40 -5.62
CA ARG A 141 19.71 4.19 -6.84
C ARG A 141 18.43 3.75 -7.56
N ARG A 142 17.49 4.69 -7.75
CA ARG A 142 16.30 4.52 -8.59
C ARG A 142 16.76 4.05 -9.97
N LYS A 143 16.75 2.73 -10.22
CA LYS A 143 16.64 2.23 -11.59
C LYS A 143 15.17 2.34 -11.96
N VAL A 144 14.86 3.31 -12.81
CA VAL A 144 13.59 3.38 -13.52
C VAL A 144 13.54 2.14 -14.41
N TYR A 145 12.84 1.09 -13.97
CA TYR A 145 12.59 -0.09 -14.79
C TYR A 145 11.45 0.23 -15.75
N ALA A 146 11.77 0.93 -16.84
CA ALA A 146 10.92 0.95 -18.01
C ALA A 146 10.92 -0.47 -18.62
N GLY A 147 9.74 -1.09 -18.72
CA GLY A 147 9.55 -2.36 -19.43
C GLY A 147 9.72 -3.66 -18.63
N SER A 148 9.57 -3.68 -17.30
CA SER A 148 9.52 -4.97 -16.60
C SER A 148 8.17 -5.66 -16.82
N ASN A 149 8.22 -6.93 -17.26
CA ASN A 149 7.10 -7.88 -17.21
C ASN A 149 6.67 -8.06 -15.75
N ARG A 150 5.84 -7.14 -15.25
CA ARG A 150 5.34 -7.19 -13.89
C ARG A 150 4.32 -8.30 -13.80
N VAL A 151 4.65 -9.27 -12.96
CA VAL A 151 3.75 -10.34 -12.54
C VAL A 151 3.06 -9.86 -11.29
N TRP A 152 1.74 -9.77 -11.34
CA TRP A 152 0.91 -9.50 -10.18
C TRP A 152 0.34 -10.81 -9.65
N HIS A 153 0.17 -10.91 -8.35
CA HIS A 153 -0.67 -11.94 -7.75
C HIS A 153 -1.88 -11.22 -7.18
N VAL A 154 -3.06 -11.55 -7.67
CA VAL A 154 -4.33 -10.98 -7.22
C VAL A 154 -5.18 -12.08 -6.62
N VAL A 155 -6.05 -11.75 -5.68
CA VAL A 155 -7.00 -12.73 -5.12
C VAL A 155 -8.29 -12.67 -5.94
N ARG A 156 -8.66 -13.78 -6.58
CA ARG A 156 -9.95 -13.97 -7.26
C ARG A 156 -10.66 -15.18 -6.63
N ASP A 157 -11.90 -15.00 -6.18
CA ASP A 157 -12.68 -16.04 -5.51
C ASP A 157 -11.94 -16.76 -4.37
N GLY A 158 -11.21 -15.97 -3.57
CA GLY A 158 -10.43 -16.48 -2.43
C GLY A 158 -9.14 -17.22 -2.82
N LYS A 159 -8.74 -17.24 -4.10
CA LYS A 159 -7.52 -17.89 -4.59
C LYS A 159 -6.53 -16.87 -5.12
N TRP A 160 -5.25 -17.04 -4.78
CA TRP A 160 -4.17 -16.28 -5.40
C TRP A 160 -4.00 -16.72 -6.85
N VAL A 161 -4.24 -15.79 -7.79
CA VAL A 161 -4.04 -16.00 -9.22
C VAL A 161 -2.99 -15.05 -9.74
N ARG A 162 -2.19 -15.55 -10.69
CA ARG A 162 -1.14 -14.76 -11.35
C ARG A 162 -1.78 -13.93 -12.47
N GLU A 163 -1.67 -12.62 -12.38
CA GLU A 163 -2.13 -11.68 -13.40
C GLU A 163 -0.92 -11.13 -14.16
N THR A 164 -0.88 -11.42 -15.45
CA THR A 164 0.07 -10.86 -16.41
C THR A 164 -0.63 -9.74 -17.16
N VAL A 165 -0.07 -8.53 -17.14
CA VAL A 165 -0.57 -7.43 -17.96
C VAL A 165 -0.39 -7.84 -19.42
N GLY A 166 -1.49 -7.96 -20.17
CA GLY A 166 -1.46 -8.18 -21.60
C GLY A 166 -0.73 -7.02 -22.27
N THR A 167 0.25 -7.35 -23.11
CA THR A 167 0.96 -6.39 -23.96
C THR A 167 0.02 -5.66 -24.90
#